data_AF-A0A376VU57-F1
#
_entry.id   AF-A0A376VU57-F1
#
_cell.length_a   1.000
_cell.length_b   1.000
_cell.length_c   1.000
_cell.angle_alpha   90.00
_cell.angle_beta   90.00
_cell.angle_gamma   90.00
#
_symmetry.space_group_name_H-M   'P 1'
#
loop_
_entity.id
_entity.type
_entity.pdbx_description
1 polymer ?
#
loop_
_entity_poly.entity_id
_entity_poly.type
_entity_poly.pdbx_seq_one_letter_code
_entity_poly.pdbx_strand_id
1 'polypeptide(L)'
;MTEVNFRDIPPPRYPEDELASEPWYSVSPGDVFPEEFRHWLCADPRIGPLFEEMHADLFRADYWRALQNRIRDGHVEDVYAYRRRQRFSVRYGEMAF
;
A
#
# COMPACT_ATOMS: atom_id res chain seq x y z
N MET A 1 -8.53 -0.04 10.79
CA MET A 1 -8.53 0.45 9.39
C MET A 1 -9.72 1.33 9.07
N THR A 2 -10.90 1.17 9.67
CA THR A 2 -12.13 1.90 9.30
C THR A 2 -12.17 3.38 9.70
N GLU A 3 -11.34 3.78 10.67
CA GLU A 3 -11.24 5.14 11.23
C GLU A 3 -10.14 6.00 10.59
N VAL A 4 -9.38 5.43 9.65
CA VAL A 4 -8.27 6.10 8.96
C VAL A 4 -8.76 6.62 7.61
N ASN A 5 -8.27 7.77 7.17
CA ASN A 5 -8.56 8.33 5.85
C ASN A 5 -7.31 8.22 4.94
N PHE A 6 -7.30 7.25 4.03
CA PHE A 6 -6.21 7.10 3.07
C PHE A 6 -6.36 8.08 1.91
N ARG A 7 -5.37 8.93 1.72
CA ARG A 7 -5.35 9.98 0.69
C ARG A 7 -4.09 9.87 -0.17
N ASP A 8 -4.22 10.28 -1.42
CA ASP A 8 -3.09 10.51 -2.31
C ASP A 8 -2.52 11.91 -2.06
N ILE A 9 -1.21 12.09 -2.18
CA ILE A 9 -0.58 13.41 -2.08
C ILE A 9 -0.98 14.22 -3.32
N PRO A 10 -1.58 15.41 -3.15
CA PRO A 10 -1.92 16.26 -4.28
C PRO A 10 -0.67 16.62 -5.09
N PRO A 11 -0.73 16.65 -6.43
CA PRO A 11 0.39 17.12 -7.24
C PRO A 11 0.70 18.59 -6.92
N PRO A 12 1.98 19.00 -6.99
CA PRO A 12 2.38 20.39 -6.78
C PRO A 12 1.67 21.28 -7.80
N ARG A 13 1.14 22.43 -7.35
CA ARG A 13 0.42 23.36 -8.23
C ARG A 13 1.40 24.21 -9.04
N TYR A 14 2.54 24.50 -8.42
CA TYR A 14 3.61 25.31 -8.96
C TYR A 14 4.97 24.68 -8.64
N PRO A 15 6.04 24.97 -9.40
CA PRO A 15 7.38 24.42 -9.12
C PRO A 15 7.93 24.77 -7.73
N GLU A 16 7.52 25.91 -7.18
CA GLU A 16 7.87 26.34 -5.82
C GLU A 16 7.27 25.45 -4.72
N ASP A 17 6.12 24.84 -4.96
CA ASP A 17 5.48 23.91 -4.00
C ASP A 17 6.35 22.65 -3.80
N GLU A 18 7.14 22.22 -4.79
CA GLU A 18 8.05 21.06 -4.67
C GLU A 18 9.20 21.27 -3.67
N LEU A 19 9.55 22.54 -3.42
CA LEU A 19 10.64 22.95 -2.54
C LEU A 19 10.13 23.40 -1.17
N ALA A 20 8.82 23.42 -0.97
CA ALA A 20 8.21 23.86 0.28
C ALA A 20 8.51 22.86 1.40
N SER A 21 8.93 23.39 2.56
CA SER A 21 9.17 22.58 3.76
C SER A 21 7.89 22.12 4.46
N GLU A 22 6.78 22.79 4.19
CA GLU A 22 5.47 22.49 4.78
C GLU A 22 4.46 22.16 3.67
N PRO A 23 3.53 21.21 3.90
CA PRO A 23 2.48 20.89 2.93
C PRO A 23 1.57 22.10 2.65
N TRP A 24 1.33 22.41 1.38
CA TRP A 24 0.37 23.45 0.97
C TRP A 24 -1.10 23.00 1.02
N TYR A 25 -1.33 21.71 1.29
CA TYR A 25 -2.65 21.10 1.41
C TYR A 25 -3.00 20.85 2.88
N SER A 26 -4.30 20.91 3.19
CA SER A 26 -4.78 20.62 4.54
C SER A 26 -4.67 19.12 4.85
N VAL A 27 -4.10 18.83 6.02
CA VAL A 27 -4.01 17.50 6.61
C VAL A 27 -4.84 17.48 7.89
N SER A 28 -5.74 16.50 8.00
CA SER A 28 -6.56 16.28 9.20
C SER A 28 -6.01 15.14 10.05
N PRO A 29 -6.27 15.12 11.37
CA PRO A 29 -5.95 13.96 12.20
C PRO A 29 -6.60 12.69 11.63
N GLY A 30 -5.81 11.63 11.41
CA GLY A 30 -6.27 10.38 10.81
C GLY A 30 -6.10 10.29 9.29
N ASP A 31 -5.63 11.36 8.63
CA ASP A 31 -5.18 11.28 7.24
C ASP A 31 -3.86 10.50 7.16
N VAL A 32 -3.78 9.57 6.21
CA VAL A 32 -2.60 8.75 5.94
C VAL A 32 -2.26 8.82 4.47
N PHE A 33 -1.00 9.12 4.17
CA PHE A 33 -0.43 9.21 2.82
C PHE A 33 0.57 8.06 2.62
N PRO A 34 0.16 6.95 1.99
CA PRO A 34 1.04 5.77 1.87
C PRO A 34 2.31 6.01 1.06
N GLU A 35 2.31 7.03 0.20
CA GLU A 35 3.45 7.43 -0.62
C GLU A 35 4.63 7.89 0.23
N GLU A 36 4.36 8.50 1.40
CA GLU A 36 5.40 8.94 2.34
C GLU A 36 6.16 7.75 2.95
N PHE A 37 5.54 6.55 3.01
CA PHE A 37 6.15 5.36 3.59
C PHE A 37 7.47 4.99 2.94
N ARG A 38 7.65 5.34 1.66
CA ARG A 38 8.87 5.11 0.89
C ARG A 38 10.08 5.74 1.55
N HIS A 39 9.94 6.93 2.16
CA HIS A 39 11.06 7.62 2.80
C HIS A 39 11.69 6.79 3.92
N TRP A 40 10.86 6.08 4.71
CA TRP A 40 11.34 5.29 5.83
C TRP A 40 11.64 3.83 5.45
N LEU A 41 10.77 3.21 4.64
CA LEU A 41 10.90 1.78 4.26
C LEU A 41 12.00 1.54 3.23
N CYS A 42 12.30 2.51 2.37
CA CYS A 42 13.29 2.39 1.31
C CYS A 42 14.59 3.16 1.60
N ALA A 43 14.84 3.54 2.86
CA ALA A 43 16.04 4.30 3.23
C ALA A 43 17.36 3.54 2.98
N ASP A 44 17.37 2.21 3.17
CA ASP A 44 18.52 1.37 2.79
C ASP A 44 18.46 1.06 1.28
N PRO A 45 19.48 1.43 0.49
CA PRO A 45 19.50 1.23 -0.96
C PRO A 45 19.46 -0.25 -1.38
N ARG A 46 19.73 -1.19 -0.47
CA ARG A 46 19.59 -2.63 -0.73
C ARG A 46 18.15 -3.12 -0.55
N ILE A 47 17.36 -2.44 0.28
CA ILE A 47 15.98 -2.81 0.61
C ILE A 47 15.01 -2.12 -0.36
N GLY A 48 15.26 -0.85 -0.69
CA GLY A 48 14.37 -0.05 -1.55
C GLY A 48 13.93 -0.77 -2.83
N PRO A 49 14.86 -1.28 -3.66
CA PRO A 49 14.50 -1.96 -4.90
C PRO A 49 13.67 -3.24 -4.70
N LEU A 50 13.99 -4.05 -3.68
CA LEU A 50 13.26 -5.29 -3.38
C LEU A 50 11.83 -4.99 -2.88
N PHE A 51 11.69 -3.94 -2.06
CA PHE A 51 10.39 -3.53 -1.56
C PHE A 51 9.52 -2.99 -2.68
N GLU A 52 10.10 -2.23 -3.62
CA GLU A 52 9.38 -1.79 -4.81
C GLU A 52 8.94 -2.97 -5.67
N GLU A 53 9.82 -3.93 -5.92
CA GLU A 53 9.53 -5.10 -6.75
C GLU A 53 8.39 -5.95 -6.18
N MET A 54 8.37 -6.17 -4.86
CA MET A 54 7.45 -7.11 -4.23
C MET A 54 6.22 -6.46 -3.59
N HIS A 55 6.30 -5.18 -3.22
CA HIS A 55 5.36 -4.52 -2.32
C HIS A 55 5.03 -3.07 -2.73
N ALA A 56 5.19 -2.70 -4.01
CA ALA A 56 4.81 -1.37 -4.52
C ALA A 56 3.36 -0.96 -4.19
N ASP A 57 2.45 -1.93 -4.10
CA ASP A 57 1.04 -1.68 -3.75
C ASP A 57 0.88 -0.97 -2.40
N LEU A 58 1.81 -1.19 -1.45
CA LEU A 58 1.76 -0.56 -0.13
C LEU A 58 1.94 0.96 -0.18
N PHE A 59 2.53 1.50 -1.24
CA PHE A 59 2.69 2.95 -1.44
C PHE A 59 1.47 3.60 -2.11
N ARG A 60 0.50 2.82 -2.58
CA ARG A 60 -0.68 3.33 -3.30
C ARG A 60 -1.86 3.49 -2.35
N ALA A 61 -2.44 4.69 -2.23
CA ALA A 61 -3.62 4.88 -1.39
C ALA A 61 -4.81 4.03 -1.85
N ASP A 62 -4.94 3.79 -3.16
CA ASP A 62 -5.97 2.91 -3.75
C ASP A 62 -5.98 1.50 -3.14
N TYR A 63 -4.81 0.91 -2.88
CA TYR A 63 -4.70 -0.44 -2.30
C TYR A 63 -5.34 -0.49 -0.91
N TRP A 64 -5.01 0.50 -0.08
CA TRP A 64 -5.54 0.61 1.28
C TRP A 64 -7.03 0.96 1.30
N ARG A 65 -7.48 1.83 0.37
CA ARG A 65 -8.90 2.13 0.18
C ARG A 65 -9.68 0.87 -0.23
N ALA A 66 -9.14 0.05 -1.13
CA ALA A 66 -9.77 -1.22 -1.52
C ALA A 66 -9.87 -2.21 -0.35
N LEU A 67 -8.82 -2.32 0.47
CA LEU A 67 -8.82 -3.17 1.66
C LEU A 67 -9.83 -2.67 2.71
N GLN A 68 -9.90 -1.35 2.95
CA GLN A 68 -10.94 -0.76 3.80
C GLN A 68 -12.35 -1.10 3.32
N ASN A 69 -12.60 -1.00 2.01
CA ASN A 69 -13.91 -1.27 1.44
C ASN A 69 -14.31 -2.73 1.66
N ARG A 70 -13.41 -3.70 1.40
CA ARG A 70 -13.66 -5.12 1.68
C ARG A 70 -14.01 -5.37 3.14
N ILE A 71 -13.28 -4.72 4.07
CA ILE A 71 -13.56 -4.84 5.51
C ILE A 71 -14.93 -4.24 5.86
N ARG A 72 -15.29 -3.08 5.29
CA ARG A 72 -16.60 -2.44 5.48
C ARG A 72 -17.74 -3.28 4.90
N ASP A 73 -17.49 -3.96 3.79
CA ASP A 73 -18.42 -4.90 3.15
C ASP A 73 -18.57 -6.22 3.94
N GLY A 74 -17.87 -6.36 5.08
CA GLY A 74 -17.94 -7.53 5.96
C GLY A 74 -17.15 -8.73 5.43
N HIS A 75 -16.32 -8.55 4.41
CA HIS A 75 -15.48 -9.61 3.88
C HIS A 75 -14.33 -9.94 4.85
N VAL A 76 -14.18 -11.23 5.15
CA VAL A 76 -13.08 -11.76 5.95
C VAL A 76 -12.09 -12.43 5.00
N GLU A 77 -10.87 -11.89 4.92
CA GLU A 77 -9.84 -12.39 4.00
C GLU A 77 -9.28 -13.74 4.49
N ASP A 78 -9.01 -14.65 3.55
CA ASP A 78 -8.39 -15.92 3.86
C ASP A 78 -6.92 -15.77 4.28
N VAL A 79 -6.59 -16.25 5.47
CA VAL A 79 -5.21 -16.32 5.97
C VAL A 79 -4.75 -17.76 6.01
N TYR A 80 -3.64 -18.05 5.33
CA TYR A 80 -3.08 -19.39 5.23
C TYR A 80 -1.85 -19.51 6.11
N ALA A 81 -1.89 -20.39 7.11
CA ALA A 81 -0.78 -20.64 8.05
C ALA A 81 0.39 -21.43 7.44
N TYR A 82 0.57 -21.37 6.13
CA TYR A 82 1.63 -22.04 5.37
C TYR A 82 1.93 -21.28 4.09
N ARG A 83 3.11 -21.53 3.50
CA ARG A 83 3.56 -20.83 2.27
C ARG A 83 2.58 -21.08 1.11
N ARG A 84 2.25 -20.04 0.34
CA ARG A 84 1.33 -20.11 -0.82
C ARG A 84 1.63 -21.27 -1.79
N ARG A 85 2.91 -21.59 -2.01
CA ARG A 85 3.38 -22.71 -2.86
C ARG A 85 2.97 -24.12 -2.39
N GLN A 86 2.51 -24.27 -1.15
CA GLN A 86 2.03 -25.54 -0.60
C GLN A 86 0.52 -25.74 -0.77
N ARG A 87 -0.22 -24.71 -1.27
CA ARG A 87 -1.65 -24.88 -1.57
C ARG A 87 -1.82 -25.96 -2.62
N PHE A 88 -2.76 -26.88 -2.42
CA PHE A 88 -3.01 -27.97 -3.36
C PHE A 88 -3.34 -27.47 -4.76
N SER A 89 -4.14 -26.41 -4.87
CA SER A 89 -4.47 -25.76 -6.15
C SER A 89 -3.25 -25.19 -6.89
N VAL A 90 -2.17 -24.83 -6.17
CA VAL A 90 -0.94 -24.31 -6.77
C VAL A 90 0.03 -25.44 -7.11
N ARG A 91 0.18 -26.42 -6.21
CA ARG A 91 1.16 -27.51 -6.35
C ARG A 91 0.74 -28.58 -7.35
N TYR A 92 -0.57 -28.82 -7.48
CA TYR A 92 -1.13 -29.90 -8.29
C TYR A 92 -2.07 -29.40 -9.39
N GLY A 93 -2.24 -28.08 -9.53
CA GLY A 93 -3.18 -27.48 -10.49
C GLY A 93 -2.86 -27.75 -11.96
N GLU A 94 -1.58 -27.92 -12.33
CA GLU A 94 -1.16 -28.21 -13.71
C GLU A 94 -1.25 -29.71 -14.08
N MET A 95 -1.44 -30.60 -13.11
CA MET A 95 -1.51 -32.05 -13.35
C MET A 95 -2.93 -32.55 -13.65
N ALA A 96 -3.90 -31.63 -13.70
CA ALA A 96 -5.27 -31.87 -14.10
C ALA A 96 -5.46 -31.55 -15.60
N PHE A 97 -4.84 -32.35 -16.46
CA PHE A 97 -5.17 -32.48 -17.88
C PHE A 97 -5.14 -33.95 -18.28
#